data_AF-A0A523XYZ3-F1
#
_entry.id   AF-A0A523XYZ3-F1
#
_cell.length_a   1.000
_cell.length_b   1.000
_cell.length_c   1.000
_cell.angle_alpha   90.00
_cell.angle_beta   90.00
_cell.angle_gamma   90.00
#
_symmetry.space_group_name_H-M   'P 1'
#
loop_
_entity.id
_entity.type
_entity.pdbx_description
1 polymer ?
#
loop_
_entity_poly.entity_id
_entity_poly.type
_entity_poly.pdbx_seq_one_letter_code
_entity_poly.pdbx_strand_id
1 'polypeptide(L)'
;MTIKESKNLIYDRFPLLKRYEGYNTVDPSKCFLESFNPVDDRIELYFKNGREAVIRAKNLEGGRELDLIENRLKDFIDKSYEEILNMNF
;
A
#
# COMPACT_ATOMS: atom_id res chain seq x y z
N MET A 1 -4.48 13.42 -6.19
CA MET A 1 -3.72 12.50 -7.06
C MET A 1 -3.79 11.14 -6.39
N THR A 2 -3.89 10.05 -7.14
CA THR A 2 -3.95 8.70 -6.54
C THR A 2 -2.62 7.96 -6.63
N ILE A 3 -2.48 6.87 -5.87
CA ILE A 3 -1.25 6.06 -5.83
C ILE A 3 -0.99 5.45 -7.21
N LYS A 4 -2.05 5.01 -7.88
CA LYS A 4 -1.98 4.46 -9.25
C LYS A 4 -1.52 5.47 -10.29
N GLU A 5 -1.82 6.75 -10.10
CA GLU A 5 -1.51 7.83 -11.05
C GLU A 5 -0.15 8.46 -10.80
N SER A 6 0.44 8.29 -9.61
CA SER A 6 1.75 8.84 -9.31
C SER A 6 2.84 8.21 -10.16
N LYS A 7 3.63 9.06 -10.83
CA LYS A 7 4.87 8.67 -11.52
C LYS A 7 6.07 8.52 -10.57
N ASN A 8 5.91 8.97 -9.32
CA ASN A 8 6.96 9.05 -8.30
C ASN A 8 6.90 7.88 -7.31
N LEU A 9 5.87 7.02 -7.40
CA LEU A 9 5.66 5.87 -6.54
C LEU A 9 5.75 4.56 -7.32
N ILE A 10 6.15 3.51 -6.62
CA ILE A 10 6.08 2.11 -7.05
C ILE A 10 5.23 1.39 -6.02
N TYR A 11 4.28 0.55 -6.45
CA TYR A 11 3.43 -0.20 -5.53
C TYR A 11 3.22 -1.63 -6.01
N ASP A 12 2.96 -2.53 -5.08
CA ASP A 12 2.59 -3.90 -5.41
C ASP A 12 1.17 -3.94 -5.96
N ARG A 13 0.97 -4.42 -7.19
CA ARG A 13 -0.39 -4.51 -7.77
C ARG A 13 -1.28 -5.52 -7.03
N PHE A 14 -0.68 -6.53 -6.43
CA PHE A 14 -1.38 -7.59 -5.70
C PHE A 14 -0.71 -7.82 -4.34
N PRO A 15 -1.48 -7.85 -3.25
CA PRO A 15 -0.95 -8.24 -1.94
C PRO A 15 -0.42 -9.67 -1.94
N LEU A 16 0.78 -9.87 -1.40
CA LEU A 16 1.49 -11.15 -1.36
C LEU A 16 1.41 -11.79 0.03
N LEU A 17 1.57 -13.11 0.11
CA LEU A 17 1.73 -13.79 1.40
C LEU A 17 3.21 -13.74 1.79
N LYS A 18 3.54 -13.26 3.00
CA LYS A 18 4.93 -13.12 3.48
C LYS A 18 5.74 -14.44 3.51
N ARG A 19 5.09 -15.62 3.41
CA ARG A 19 5.70 -16.93 3.70
C ARG A 19 5.47 -18.05 2.68
N TYR A 20 4.86 -17.81 1.51
CA TYR A 20 4.65 -18.87 0.53
C TYR A 20 5.22 -18.48 -0.84
N GLU A 21 6.15 -19.31 -1.35
CA GLU A 21 6.66 -19.30 -2.74
C GLU A 21 5.60 -19.72 -3.78
N GLY A 22 4.32 -19.76 -3.39
CA GLY A 22 3.20 -20.01 -4.29
C GLY A 22 2.48 -18.71 -4.58
N TYR A 23 2.45 -18.32 -5.86
CA TYR A 23 1.71 -17.17 -6.39
C TYR A 23 0.18 -17.32 -6.21
N ASN A 24 -0.29 -17.29 -4.96
CA ASN A 24 -1.71 -17.06 -4.67
C ASN A 24 -1.91 -15.55 -4.66
N THR A 25 -2.04 -14.94 -5.84
CA THR A 25 -2.48 -13.55 -5.96
C THR A 25 -3.89 -13.42 -5.37
N VAL A 26 -4.08 -12.45 -4.48
CA VAL A 26 -5.40 -12.16 -3.89
C VAL A 26 -5.89 -10.86 -4.48
N ASP A 27 -7.18 -10.84 -4.80
CA ASP A 27 -7.89 -9.67 -5.27
C ASP A 27 -7.73 -8.50 -4.26
N PRO A 28 -7.19 -7.34 -4.68
CA PRO A 28 -7.05 -6.14 -3.84
C PRO A 28 -8.33 -5.73 -3.09
N SER A 29 -9.50 -5.95 -3.69
CA SER A 29 -10.80 -5.64 -3.07
C SER A 29 -11.09 -6.48 -1.82
N LYS A 30 -10.41 -7.63 -1.65
CA LYS A 30 -10.57 -8.56 -0.52
C LYS A 30 -9.48 -8.42 0.54
N CYS A 31 -8.59 -7.45 0.41
CA CYS A 31 -7.49 -7.19 1.33
C CYS A 31 -7.80 -5.94 2.14
N PHE A 32 -8.33 -6.11 3.36
CA PHE A 32 -8.69 -5.00 4.25
C PHE A 32 -7.53 -4.65 5.17
N LEU A 33 -7.17 -3.37 5.22
CA LEU A 33 -6.02 -2.88 5.97
C LEU A 33 -6.23 -3.09 7.47
N GLU A 34 -5.27 -3.77 8.09
CA GLU A 34 -5.23 -3.97 9.54
C GLU A 34 -4.26 -2.99 10.19
N SER A 35 -3.07 -2.86 9.62
CA SER A 35 -2.04 -1.93 10.09
C SER A 35 -1.07 -1.57 8.96
N PHE A 36 -0.25 -0.55 9.19
CA PHE A 36 0.81 -0.17 8.26
C PHE A 36 2.04 0.30 9.04
N ASN A 37 3.20 0.20 8.40
CA ASN A 37 4.48 0.62 8.96
C ASN A 37 5.27 1.43 7.93
N PRO A 38 5.52 2.73 8.15
CA PRO A 38 6.46 3.50 7.36
C PRO A 38 7.90 3.07 7.67
N VAL A 39 8.71 2.84 6.64
CA VAL A 39 10.12 2.44 6.74
C VAL A 39 10.90 3.18 5.66
N ASP A 40 11.69 4.19 6.07
CA ASP A 40 12.55 5.00 5.19
C ASP A 40 11.87 5.45 3.88
N ASP A 41 12.07 4.71 2.79
CA ASP A 41 11.61 4.99 1.44
C ASP A 41 10.31 4.27 1.06
N ARG A 42 9.64 3.61 2.01
CA ARG A 42 8.44 2.81 1.74
C ARG A 42 7.43 2.79 2.89
N ILE A 43 6.22 2.36 2.57
CA ILE A 43 5.16 2.01 3.52
C ILE A 43 4.81 0.54 3.29
N GLU A 44 4.91 -0.23 4.36
CA GLU A 44 4.47 -1.63 4.40
C GLU A 44 3.03 -1.68 4.90
N LEU A 45 2.15 -2.32 4.13
CA LEU A 45 0.74 -2.50 4.45
C LEU A 45 0.51 -3.94 4.88
N TYR A 46 -0.21 -4.12 5.99
CA TYR A 46 -0.56 -5.41 6.56
C TYR A 46 -2.08 -5.56 6.54
N PHE A 47 -2.57 -6.63 5.91
CA PHE A 47 -4.01 -6.86 5.75
C PHE A 47 -4.50 -7.99 6.66
N LYS A 48 -5.78 -7.92 7.08
CA LYS A 48 -6.41 -8.88 8.00
C LYS A 48 -6.39 -10.34 7.52
N ASN A 49 -6.24 -10.55 6.21
CA ASN A 49 -6.13 -11.88 5.60
C ASN A 49 -4.68 -12.42 5.60
N GLY A 50 -3.77 -11.79 6.33
CA GLY A 50 -2.36 -12.16 6.44
C GLY A 50 -1.53 -11.82 5.20
N ARG A 51 -2.07 -10.99 4.28
CA ARG A 51 -1.36 -10.50 3.10
C ARG A 51 -0.63 -9.20 3.42
N GLU A 52 0.37 -8.90 2.61
CA GLU A 52 1.17 -7.69 2.71
C GLU A 52 1.31 -7.03 1.33
N ALA A 53 1.43 -5.72 1.30
CA ALA A 53 1.77 -4.96 0.10
C ALA A 53 2.71 -3.81 0.46
N VAL A 54 3.50 -3.34 -0.51
CA VAL A 54 4.42 -2.23 -0.32
C VAL A 54 4.11 -1.10 -1.29
N ILE A 55 4.20 0.13 -0.79
CA ILE A 55 4.26 1.36 -1.59
C ILE A 55 5.62 2.01 -1.33
N ARG A 56 6.39 2.32 -2.38
CA ARG A 56 7.76 2.82 -2.29
C ARG A 56 7.96 4.10 -3.10
N ALA A 57 8.77 5.01 -2.60
CA ALA A 57 9.22 6.19 -3.31
C ALA A 57 10.26 5.84 -4.38
N LYS A 58 10.10 6.39 -5.59
CA LYS A 58 11.08 6.25 -6.68
C LYS A 58 12.16 7.35 -6.65
N ASN A 59 11.84 8.49 -6.06
CA ASN A 59 12.68 9.70 -6.02
C ASN A 59 12.31 10.56 -4.80
N LEU A 60 12.98 11.71 -4.65
CA LEU A 60 12.74 12.66 -3.54
C LEU A 60 11.31 13.19 -3.51
N GLU A 61 10.66 13.39 -4.66
CA GLU A 61 9.25 13.80 -4.70
C GLU A 61 8.34 12.68 -4.19
N GLY A 62 8.62 11.43 -4.55
CA GLY A 62 7.92 10.25 -4.04
C GLY A 62 8.01 10.13 -2.52
N GLY A 63 9.13 10.53 -1.91
CA GLY A 63 9.25 10.58 -0.44
C GLY A 63 8.22 11.53 0.18
N ARG A 64 8.03 12.72 -0.39
CA ARG A 64 7.00 13.67 0.08
C ARG A 64 5.59 13.13 -0.13
N GLU A 65 5.36 12.39 -1.20
CA GLU A 65 4.07 11.73 -1.45
C GLU A 65 3.80 10.62 -0.44
N LEU A 66 4.83 9.87 -0.01
CA LEU A 66 4.69 8.88 1.06
C LEU A 66 4.28 9.54 2.39
N ASP A 67 4.82 10.71 2.76
CA ASP A 67 4.42 11.42 3.98
C ASP A 67 2.92 11.78 3.96
N LEU A 68 2.38 12.15 2.79
CA LEU A 68 0.96 12.44 2.61
C LEU A 68 0.11 11.15 2.71
N ILE A 69 0.57 10.07 2.08
CA ILE A 69 -0.07 8.75 2.12
C ILE A 69 -0.11 8.22 3.56
N GLU A 70 0.99 8.30 4.30
CA GLU A 70 1.06 7.85 5.70
C GLU A 70 0.02 8.55 6.58
N ASN A 71 -0.11 9.88 6.42
CA ASN A 71 -1.10 10.64 7.18
C ASN A 71 -2.54 10.25 6.82
N ARG A 72 -2.81 9.99 5.54
CA ARG A 72 -4.13 9.53 5.07
C ARG A 72 -4.44 8.11 5.50
N LEU A 73 -3.46 7.21 5.56
CA LEU A 73 -3.67 5.80 5.88
C LEU A 73 -4.27 5.58 7.28
N LYS A 74 -4.09 6.53 8.20
CA LYS A 74 -4.72 6.52 9.54
C LYS A 74 -6.24 6.46 9.47
N ASP A 75 -6.84 7.08 8.44
CA ASP A 75 -8.29 7.06 8.19
C ASP A 75 -8.76 5.87 7.34
N PHE A 76 -7.82 5.02 6.89
CA PHE A 76 -8.07 3.92 5.95
C PHE A 76 -7.93 2.53 6.60
N ILE A 77 -7.86 2.45 7.92
CA ILE A 77 -8.04 1.17 8.62
C ILE A 77 -9.40 0.57 8.22
N ASP A 78 -9.42 -0.75 8.00
CA ASP A 78 -10.57 -1.50 7.48
C ASP A 78 -11.01 -1.16 6.05
N LYS A 79 -10.26 -0.32 5.33
CA LYS A 79 -10.45 -0.11 3.89
C LYS A 79 -9.73 -1.15 3.06
N SER A 80 -10.31 -1.48 1.92
CA SER A 80 -9.70 -2.41 0.97
C SER A 80 -8.44 -1.83 0.34
N TYR A 81 -7.53 -2.69 -0.12
CA TYR A 81 -6.34 -2.25 -0.83
C TYR A 81 -6.69 -1.51 -2.13
N GLU A 82 -7.79 -1.89 -2.78
CA GLU A 82 -8.30 -1.15 -3.93
C GLU A 82 -8.71 0.29 -3.55
N GLU A 83 -9.41 0.50 -2.44
CA GLU A 83 -9.73 1.84 -1.94
C GLU A 83 -8.46 2.65 -1.63
N ILE A 84 -7.44 2.02 -1.02
CA ILE A 84 -6.15 2.66 -0.74
C ILE A 84 -5.45 3.09 -2.03
N LEU A 85 -5.38 2.21 -3.03
CA LEU A 85 -4.73 2.54 -4.29
C LEU A 85 -5.42 3.68 -5.06
N ASN A 86 -6.73 3.84 -4.87
CA ASN A 86 -7.55 4.89 -5.48
C ASN A 86 -7.73 6.12 -4.56
N MET A 87 -7.10 6.17 -3.39
CA MET A 87 -7.26 7.30 -2.48
C MET A 87 -6.57 8.55 -3.01
N ASN A 88 -7.13 9.72 -2.69
CA ASN A 88 -6.46 10.99 -2.95
C ASN A 88 -5.56 11.35 -1.76
N PHE A 89 -4.29 11.60 -2.04
CA PHE A 89 -3.33 12.16 -1.10
C PHE A 89 -2.85 13.55 -1.53
#